data_AF-A0A4S4ASQ5-F1
#
_entry.id   AF-A0A4S4ASQ5-F1
#
_cell.length_a   1.000
_cell.length_b   1.000
_cell.length_c   1.000
_cell.angle_alpha   90.00
_cell.angle_beta   90.00
_cell.angle_gamma   90.00
#
_symmetry.space_group_name_H-M   'P 1'
#
loop_
_entity.id
_entity.type
_entity.pdbx_description
1 polymer ?
#
loop_
_entity_poly.entity_id
_entity_poly.type
_entity_poly.pdbx_seq_one_letter_code
_entity_poly.pdbx_strand_id
1 'polypeptide(L)'
;MPNFRRLLCLALLPALLAACATPPHAPAAPAARGTEVKPRPAIDWAQVGAALTRDLGALPGVSLTPRDDGALKLAIPAAEGFATGEADLRAGLAGKLDRIAPVLQSQPLAAVHVIGHTDGMGSELFNLQLSIARAEAVMEHLRSRGIALLRLSADGRGEAEPVADNGTPEGRAANRRVELILRPLY
;
A
#
# COMPACT_ATOMS: atom_id res chain seq x y z
N MET A 1 -3.76 -70.32 80.06
CA MET A 1 -2.90 -69.28 79.46
C MET A 1 -3.78 -68.34 78.63
N PRO A 2 -3.48 -67.04 78.57
CA PRO A 2 -4.32 -66.00 79.20
C PRO A 2 -5.07 -65.06 78.22
N ASN A 3 -6.11 -64.40 78.76
CA ASN A 3 -6.48 -62.95 78.64
C ASN A 3 -6.75 -62.37 77.23
N PHE A 4 -7.66 -61.41 76.99
CA PHE A 4 -8.54 -60.56 77.79
C PHE A 4 -9.44 -59.80 76.77
N ARG A 5 -10.70 -59.50 77.15
CA ARG A 5 -11.38 -58.19 77.03
C ARG A 5 -11.41 -57.46 75.66
N ARG A 6 -12.46 -56.78 75.21
CA ARG A 6 -13.72 -56.26 75.81
C ARG A 6 -14.43 -55.42 74.72
N LEU A 7 -15.75 -55.24 74.91
CA LEU A 7 -16.56 -54.05 74.55
C LEU A 7 -16.72 -53.74 73.05
N LEU A 8 -17.76 -53.07 72.54
CA LEU A 8 -19.12 -52.64 72.89
C LEU A 8 -19.57 -51.79 71.66
N CYS A 9 -20.81 -51.27 71.67
CA CYS A 9 -21.38 -50.28 70.74
C CYS A 9 -21.98 -50.88 69.45
N LEU A 10 -23.30 -51.05 69.30
CA LEU A 10 -24.45 -50.13 69.42
C LEU A 10 -24.51 -49.06 68.29
N ALA A 11 -25.73 -48.83 67.81
CA ALA A 11 -26.24 -47.78 66.91
C ALA A 11 -26.41 -48.20 65.43
N LEU A 12 -27.65 -48.44 64.97
CA LEU A 12 -28.63 -47.47 64.45
C LEU A 12 -28.16 -46.75 63.18
N LEU A 13 -28.65 -47.23 62.03
CA LEU A 13 -28.75 -46.45 60.80
C LEU A 13 -29.97 -45.54 60.86
N PRO A 14 -29.80 -44.26 60.53
CA PRO A 14 -30.75 -43.59 59.66
C PRO A 14 -30.03 -42.99 58.45
N ALA A 15 -30.56 -43.30 57.27
CA ALA A 15 -30.21 -42.64 56.02
C ALA A 15 -30.74 -41.21 56.03
N LEU A 16 -29.84 -40.23 55.98
CA LEU A 16 -30.16 -38.83 55.73
C LEU A 16 -29.47 -38.41 54.42
N LEU A 17 -30.30 -38.17 53.41
CA LEU A 17 -29.96 -37.55 52.13
C LEU A 17 -29.39 -36.15 52.37
N ALA A 18 -28.12 -35.93 52.02
CA ALA A 18 -27.56 -34.60 51.84
C ALA A 18 -27.32 -34.36 50.35
N ALA A 19 -28.16 -33.50 49.77
CA ALA A 19 -28.05 -33.01 48.40
C ALA A 19 -26.85 -32.06 48.28
N CYS A 20 -25.84 -32.43 47.49
CA CYS A 20 -24.79 -31.49 47.07
C CYS A 20 -25.27 -30.77 45.79
N ALA A 21 -25.84 -29.58 45.95
CA ALA A 21 -26.03 -28.65 44.84
C ALA A 21 -24.69 -27.94 44.56
N THR A 22 -24.02 -28.30 43.46
CA THR A 22 -22.88 -27.55 42.93
C THR A 22 -23.38 -26.38 42.08
N PRO A 23 -23.00 -25.12 42.34
CA PRO A 23 -23.31 -24.03 41.42
C PRO A 23 -22.45 -24.16 40.14
N PRO A 24 -22.96 -23.76 38.97
CA PRO A 24 -22.15 -23.76 37.75
C PRO A 24 -21.08 -22.65 37.85
N HIS A 25 -19.81 -23.04 37.66
CA HIS A 25 -18.72 -22.08 37.48
C HIS A 25 -18.78 -21.57 36.04
N ALA A 26 -19.35 -20.38 35.83
CA ALA A 26 -19.22 -19.68 34.55
C ALA A 26 -17.75 -19.28 34.35
N PRO A 27 -17.13 -19.58 33.21
CA PRO A 27 -15.79 -19.06 32.92
C PRO A 27 -15.86 -17.53 32.88
N ALA A 28 -15.05 -16.86 33.68
CA ALA A 28 -14.88 -15.43 33.61
C ALA A 28 -14.40 -15.07 32.20
N ALA A 29 -15.23 -14.34 31.44
CA ALA A 29 -14.82 -13.79 30.16
C ALA A 29 -13.54 -12.96 30.38
N PRO A 30 -12.49 -13.14 29.55
CA PRO A 30 -11.31 -12.31 29.68
C PRO A 30 -11.76 -10.85 29.50
N ALA A 31 -11.52 -10.03 30.52
CA ALA A 31 -11.76 -8.60 30.45
C ALA A 31 -11.11 -8.09 29.16
N ALA A 32 -11.93 -7.58 28.26
CA ALA A 32 -11.48 -6.91 27.05
C ALA A 32 -10.67 -5.69 27.52
N ARG A 33 -9.36 -5.87 27.67
CA ARG A 33 -8.42 -4.76 27.74
C ARG A 33 -8.54 -4.08 26.39
N GLY A 34 -9.31 -3.00 26.37
CA GLY A 34 -9.30 -2.06 25.26
C GLY A 34 -7.85 -1.62 25.09
N THR A 35 -7.17 -2.23 24.13
CA THR A 35 -5.96 -1.65 23.59
C THR A 35 -6.43 -0.38 22.90
N GLU A 36 -6.22 0.75 23.55
CA GLU A 36 -6.28 2.06 22.91
C GLU A 36 -5.41 1.95 21.66
N VAL A 37 -6.05 1.88 20.49
CA VAL A 37 -5.36 1.81 19.22
C VAL A 37 -4.70 3.15 19.03
N LYS A 38 -3.41 3.25 19.39
CA LYS A 38 -2.60 4.43 19.11
C LYS A 38 -2.80 4.76 17.63
N PRO A 39 -3.27 5.98 17.29
CA PRO A 39 -3.54 6.32 15.90
C PRO A 39 -2.28 6.06 15.08
N ARG A 40 -2.44 5.31 13.99
CA ARG A 40 -1.34 5.06 13.04
C ARG A 40 -0.79 6.43 12.63
N PRO A 41 0.53 6.66 12.68
CA PRO A 41 1.08 7.94 12.26
C PRO A 41 0.65 8.21 10.83
N ALA A 42 -0.03 9.34 10.62
CA ALA A 42 -0.43 9.80 9.30
C ALA A 42 0.83 10.22 8.52
N ILE A 43 0.85 9.94 7.22
CA ILE A 43 1.91 10.43 6.33
C ILE A 43 1.77 11.95 6.25
N ASP A 44 2.85 12.67 6.53
CA ASP A 44 2.93 14.11 6.30
C ASP A 44 3.19 14.37 4.80
N TRP A 45 2.12 14.46 4.02
CA TRP A 45 2.20 14.71 2.58
C TRP A 45 2.84 16.06 2.22
N ALA A 46 2.76 17.05 3.11
CA ALA A 46 3.42 18.33 2.90
C ALA A 46 4.94 18.15 2.98
N GLN A 47 5.43 17.40 3.99
CA GLN A 47 6.85 17.08 4.12
C GLN A 47 7.35 16.21 2.95
N VAL A 48 6.58 15.20 2.54
CA VAL A 48 6.92 14.34 1.38
C VAL A 48 6.97 15.16 0.10
N GLY A 49 5.99 16.03 -0.13
CA GLY A 49 5.97 16.95 -1.27
C GLY A 49 7.16 17.90 -1.28
N ALA A 50 7.53 18.45 -0.12
CA ALA A 50 8.71 19.31 0.01
C ALA A 50 10.02 18.55 -0.27
N ALA A 51 10.15 17.30 0.18
CA ALA A 51 11.30 16.45 -0.12
C ALA A 51 11.41 16.17 -1.62
N LEU A 52 10.31 15.74 -2.26
CA LEU A 52 10.29 15.51 -3.71
C LEU A 52 10.54 16.80 -4.50
N THR A 53 10.02 17.94 -4.06
CA THR A 53 10.29 19.23 -4.70
C THR A 53 11.77 19.60 -4.58
N ARG A 54 12.41 19.33 -3.44
CA ARG A 54 13.85 19.58 -3.27
C ARG A 54 14.69 18.69 -4.20
N ASP A 55 14.33 17.41 -4.29
CA ASP A 55 15.14 16.40 -4.97
C ASP A 55 14.89 16.37 -6.50
N LEU A 56 13.67 16.75 -6.92
CA LEU A 56 13.20 16.71 -8.31
C LEU A 56 12.85 18.07 -8.92
N GLY A 57 12.68 19.13 -8.13
CA GLY A 57 12.21 20.43 -8.62
C GLY A 57 13.16 21.12 -9.60
N ALA A 58 14.42 20.67 -9.64
CA ALA A 58 15.41 21.11 -10.64
C ALA A 58 15.49 20.17 -11.86
N LEU A 59 14.77 19.04 -11.86
CA LEU A 59 14.79 18.09 -12.96
C LEU A 59 13.78 18.52 -14.03
N PRO A 60 14.22 18.65 -15.29
CA PRO A 60 13.32 19.05 -16.36
C PRO A 60 12.19 18.04 -16.52
N GLY A 61 10.99 18.54 -16.77
CA GLY A 61 9.83 17.73 -17.12
C GLY A 61 9.17 16.95 -15.98
N VAL A 62 9.56 17.09 -14.72
CA VAL A 62 8.78 16.48 -13.61
C VAL A 62 7.80 17.51 -13.07
N SER A 63 6.51 17.20 -13.10
CA SER A 63 5.48 18.02 -12.48
C SER A 63 4.95 17.36 -11.22
N LEU A 64 4.94 18.09 -10.10
CA LEU A 64 4.40 17.64 -8.82
C LEU A 64 3.09 18.39 -8.54
N THR A 65 2.01 17.65 -8.29
CA THR A 65 0.69 18.24 -8.03
C THR A 65 0.01 17.51 -6.87
N PRO A 66 -0.28 18.21 -5.75
CA PRO A 66 -1.19 17.68 -4.74
C PRO A 66 -2.56 17.41 -5.34
N ARG A 67 -3.20 16.33 -4.91
CA ARG A 67 -4.57 15.98 -5.31
C ARG A 67 -5.54 16.24 -4.17
N ASP A 68 -6.81 16.47 -4.51
CA ASP A 68 -7.87 16.77 -3.56
C ASP A 68 -8.17 15.60 -2.60
N ASP A 69 -7.86 14.37 -3.02
CA ASP A 69 -7.97 13.13 -2.25
C ASP A 69 -6.82 12.94 -1.24
N GLY A 70 -5.92 13.93 -1.11
CA GLY A 70 -4.75 13.89 -0.24
C GLY A 70 -3.59 13.07 -0.81
N ALA A 71 -3.70 12.54 -2.03
CA ALA A 71 -2.59 11.92 -2.72
C ALA A 71 -1.67 12.97 -3.37
N LEU A 72 -0.49 12.53 -3.77
CA LEU A 72 0.48 13.35 -4.48
C LEU A 72 0.72 12.76 -5.87
N LYS A 73 0.51 13.55 -6.92
CA LYS A 73 0.76 13.15 -8.30
C LYS A 73 2.11 13.67 -8.78
N LEU A 74 2.92 12.78 -9.33
CA LEU A 74 4.08 13.13 -10.14
C LEU A 74 3.76 12.78 -11.60
N ALA A 75 3.85 13.73 -12.51
CA ALA A 75 3.72 13.49 -13.94
C ALA A 75 5.07 13.69 -14.64
N ILE A 76 5.45 12.72 -15.47
CA ILE A 76 6.71 12.74 -16.21
C ILE A 76 6.42 12.44 -17.69
N PRO A 77 6.82 13.31 -18.64
CA PRO A 77 6.67 13.06 -20.07
C PRO A 77 7.36 11.75 -20.48
N ALA A 78 6.68 10.95 -21.31
CA ALA A 78 7.20 9.66 -21.74
C ALA A 78 8.51 9.81 -22.56
N ALA A 79 8.69 10.93 -23.25
CA ALA A 79 9.91 11.23 -24.02
C ALA A 79 11.18 11.30 -23.15
N GLU A 80 11.04 11.53 -21.84
CA GLU A 80 12.16 11.53 -20.88
C GLU A 80 12.63 10.09 -20.56
N GLY A 81 11.77 9.10 -20.78
CA GLY A 81 11.96 7.74 -20.30
C GLY A 81 11.91 6.64 -21.35
N PHE A 82 11.34 6.90 -22.52
CA PHE A 82 11.05 5.87 -23.52
C PHE A 82 11.26 6.41 -24.93
N ALA A 83 11.69 5.52 -25.83
CA ALA A 83 11.62 5.82 -27.26
C ALA A 83 10.18 5.67 -27.79
N THR A 84 9.94 6.18 -29.00
CA THR A 84 8.64 6.07 -29.67
C THR A 84 8.24 4.62 -29.87
N GLY A 85 7.04 4.24 -29.41
CA GLY A 85 6.54 2.86 -29.54
C GLY A 85 7.20 1.83 -28.62
N GLU A 86 8.18 2.24 -27.80
CA GLU A 86 8.92 1.34 -26.92
C GLU A 86 8.57 1.53 -25.44
N ALA A 87 8.78 0.48 -24.66
CA ALA A 87 8.61 0.45 -23.21
C ALA A 87 9.93 0.23 -22.45
N ASP A 88 11.07 0.19 -23.14
CA ASP A 88 12.38 0.07 -22.50
C ASP A 88 12.75 1.36 -21.77
N LEU A 89 12.96 1.23 -20.46
CA LEU A 89 13.24 2.36 -19.59
C LEU A 89 14.65 2.92 -19.86
N ARG A 90 14.70 4.19 -20.26
CA ARG A 90 15.95 4.91 -20.56
C ARG A 90 16.56 5.53 -19.31
N ALA A 91 17.87 5.79 -19.39
CA ALA A 91 18.67 6.37 -18.30
C ALA A 91 18.10 7.68 -17.72
N GLY A 92 17.44 8.51 -18.56
CA GLY A 92 16.83 9.77 -18.14
C GLY A 92 15.77 9.57 -17.05
N LEU A 93 14.73 8.79 -17.34
CA LEU A 93 13.69 8.46 -16.36
C LEU A 93 14.22 7.56 -15.24
N ALA A 94 15.08 6.58 -15.54
CA ALA A 94 15.70 5.74 -14.51
C ALA A 94 16.40 6.58 -13.43
N GLY A 95 17.19 7.60 -13.82
CA GLY A 95 17.86 8.50 -12.88
C GLY A 95 16.89 9.38 -12.06
N LYS A 96 15.73 9.74 -12.62
CA LYS A 96 14.67 10.44 -11.86
C LYS A 96 14.05 9.51 -10.82
N LEU A 97 13.73 8.28 -11.20
CA LEU A 97 13.19 7.26 -10.31
C LEU A 97 14.20 6.90 -9.19
N ASP A 98 15.49 6.90 -9.49
CA ASP A 98 16.56 6.69 -8.50
C ASP A 98 16.60 7.78 -7.42
N ARG A 99 16.20 9.01 -7.75
CA ARG A 99 16.06 10.10 -6.78
C ARG A 99 14.75 10.05 -6.01
N ILE A 100 13.69 9.51 -6.62
CA ILE A 100 12.38 9.31 -5.97
C ILE A 100 12.47 8.17 -4.95
N ALA A 101 13.20 7.09 -5.25
CA ALA A 101 13.21 5.87 -4.45
C ALA A 101 13.57 6.08 -2.97
N PRO A 102 14.60 6.86 -2.59
CA PRO A 102 14.90 7.13 -1.17
C PRO A 102 13.75 7.79 -0.41
N VAL A 103 13.03 8.73 -1.05
CA VAL A 103 11.85 9.36 -0.44
C VAL A 103 10.76 8.30 -0.20
N LEU A 104 10.50 7.43 -1.17
CA LEU A 104 9.52 6.34 -1.03
C LEU A 104 9.93 5.30 0.01
N GLN A 105 11.23 5.01 0.15
CA GLN A 105 11.76 4.13 1.19
C GLN A 105 11.53 4.70 2.59
N SER A 106 11.68 6.03 2.75
CA SER A 106 11.41 6.72 4.02
C SER A 106 9.93 6.74 4.42
N GLN A 107 9.03 6.41 3.49
CA GLN A 107 7.58 6.42 3.69
C GLN A 107 6.98 5.02 3.51
N PRO A 108 7.20 4.06 4.43
CA PRO A 108 6.78 2.66 4.26
C PRO A 108 5.26 2.47 4.15
N LEU A 109 4.47 3.44 4.62
CA LEU A 109 3.02 3.45 4.51
C LEU A 109 2.50 4.09 3.21
N ALA A 110 3.37 4.58 2.31
CA ALA A 110 2.96 5.12 1.02
C ALA A 110 2.90 4.01 -0.04
N ALA A 111 1.75 3.85 -0.67
CA ALA A 111 1.57 3.11 -1.91
C ALA A 111 1.88 4.00 -3.13
N VAL A 112 2.38 3.39 -4.20
CA VAL A 112 2.67 4.03 -5.48
C VAL A 112 1.85 3.33 -6.56
N HIS A 113 0.95 4.08 -7.17
CA HIS A 113 0.21 3.64 -8.34
C HIS A 113 0.81 4.31 -9.59
N VAL A 114 1.37 3.52 -10.47
CA VAL A 114 1.99 3.96 -11.72
C VAL A 114 0.97 3.85 -12.85
N ILE A 115 0.73 4.93 -13.58
CA ILE A 115 -0.25 4.98 -14.67
C ILE A 115 0.44 5.45 -15.95
N GLY A 116 0.40 4.64 -17.00
CA GLY A 116 0.89 5.00 -18.32
C GLY A 116 -0.20 5.64 -19.19
N HIS A 117 0.17 6.65 -19.98
CA HIS A 117 -0.68 7.26 -20.99
C HIS A 117 0.06 7.42 -22.33
N THR A 118 -0.69 7.38 -23.42
CA THR A 118 -0.24 7.69 -24.79
C THR A 118 -0.97 8.93 -25.32
N ASP A 119 -0.61 9.35 -26.54
CA ASP A 119 -1.50 10.21 -27.32
C ASP A 119 -2.52 9.36 -28.09
N GLY A 120 -3.43 10.03 -28.79
CA GLY A 120 -4.47 9.38 -29.60
C GLY A 120 -4.01 8.93 -31.00
N MET A 121 -2.70 8.73 -31.21
CA MET A 121 -2.17 8.25 -32.49
C MET A 121 -2.00 6.74 -32.45
N GLY A 122 -2.40 6.04 -33.52
CA GLY A 122 -2.31 4.58 -33.61
C GLY A 122 -3.60 3.89 -33.20
N SER A 123 -3.56 2.57 -32.98
CA SER A 123 -4.74 1.81 -32.55
C SER A 123 -4.88 1.83 -31.03
N GLU A 124 -6.11 1.93 -30.54
CA GLU A 124 -6.44 1.89 -29.11
C GLU A 124 -5.80 0.70 -28.37
N LEU A 125 -5.87 -0.51 -28.93
CA LEU A 125 -5.30 -1.71 -28.31
C LEU A 125 -3.77 -1.61 -28.15
N PHE A 126 -3.08 -1.13 -29.19
CA PHE A 126 -1.63 -0.89 -29.13
C PHE A 126 -1.29 0.16 -28.07
N ASN A 127 -2.04 1.27 -28.03
CA ASN A 127 -1.86 2.34 -27.05
C ASN A 127 -2.05 1.84 -25.63
N LEU A 128 -3.08 1.03 -25.40
CA LEU A 128 -3.34 0.40 -24.12
C LEU A 128 -2.17 -0.51 -23.71
N GLN A 129 -1.74 -1.44 -24.57
CA GLN A 129 -0.62 -2.33 -24.30
C GLN A 129 0.69 -1.59 -24.02
N LEU A 130 1.00 -0.57 -24.84
CA LEU A 130 2.20 0.25 -24.67
C LEU A 130 2.18 1.01 -23.35
N SER A 131 1.03 1.56 -22.97
CA SER A 131 0.88 2.30 -21.72
C SER A 131 1.05 1.39 -20.49
N ILE A 132 0.50 0.18 -20.53
CA ILE A 132 0.67 -0.84 -19.47
C ILE A 132 2.15 -1.22 -19.34
N ALA A 133 2.80 -1.57 -20.45
CA ALA A 133 4.20 -2.00 -20.46
C ALA A 133 5.14 -0.92 -19.90
N ARG A 134 4.89 0.36 -20.20
CA ARG A 134 5.66 1.48 -19.63
C ARG A 134 5.44 1.64 -18.13
N ALA A 135 4.21 1.49 -17.66
CA ALA A 135 3.90 1.55 -16.24
C ALA A 135 4.57 0.38 -15.48
N GLU A 136 4.56 -0.82 -16.05
CA GLU A 136 5.24 -2.00 -15.51
C GLU A 136 6.76 -1.80 -15.46
N ALA A 137 7.38 -1.23 -16.50
CA ALA A 137 8.82 -0.94 -16.52
C ALA A 137 9.23 0.03 -15.39
N VAL A 138 8.44 1.08 -15.17
CA VAL A 138 8.66 2.02 -14.05
C VAL A 138 8.47 1.34 -12.70
N MET A 139 7.42 0.54 -12.56
CA MET A 139 7.14 -0.23 -11.35
C MET A 139 8.29 -1.17 -11.00
N GLU A 140 8.77 -1.93 -12.00
CA GLU A 140 9.88 -2.88 -11.85
C GLU A 140 11.18 -2.17 -11.48
N HIS A 141 11.45 -1.01 -12.08
CA HIS A 141 12.59 -0.18 -11.69
C HIS A 141 12.52 0.24 -10.22
N LEU A 142 11.38 0.76 -9.75
CA LEU A 142 11.20 1.10 -8.34
C LEU A 142 11.32 -0.12 -7.42
N ARG A 143 10.82 -1.29 -7.85
CA ARG A 143 10.97 -2.55 -7.12
C ARG A 143 12.44 -2.94 -6.97
N SER A 144 13.23 -2.81 -8.04
CA SER A 144 14.68 -3.06 -8.01
C SER A 144 15.43 -2.13 -7.07
N ARG A 145 14.87 -0.94 -6.78
CA ARG A 145 15.37 0.00 -5.77
C ARG A 145 14.85 -0.27 -4.37
N GLY A 146 14.21 -1.42 -4.13
CA GLY A 146 13.83 -1.88 -2.79
C GLY A 146 12.46 -1.42 -2.31
N ILE A 147 11.61 -0.88 -3.20
CA ILE A 147 10.20 -0.63 -2.85
C ILE A 147 9.45 -1.97 -2.89
N ALA A 148 8.79 -2.32 -1.79
CA ALA A 148 8.09 -3.60 -1.68
C ALA A 148 6.96 -3.72 -2.72
N LEU A 149 6.84 -4.88 -3.36
CA LEU A 149 5.84 -5.12 -4.42
C LEU A 149 4.40 -4.85 -3.94
N LEU A 150 4.07 -5.15 -2.68
CA LEU A 150 2.75 -4.87 -2.09
C LEU A 150 2.36 -3.38 -2.12
N ARG A 151 3.35 -2.48 -2.20
CA ARG A 151 3.16 -1.02 -2.26
C ARG A 151 3.06 -0.51 -3.69
N LEU A 152 3.26 -1.35 -4.69
CA LEU A 152 3.38 -0.97 -6.08
C LEU A 152 2.22 -1.54 -6.88
N SER A 153 1.65 -0.72 -7.75
CA SER A 153 0.73 -1.17 -8.79
C SER A 153 0.99 -0.43 -10.09
N ALA A 154 0.74 -1.09 -11.22
CA ALA A 154 0.87 -0.53 -12.55
C ALA A 154 -0.47 -0.65 -13.29
N ASP A 155 -0.84 0.40 -14.02
CA ASP A 155 -2.03 0.46 -14.87
C ASP A 155 -1.70 1.25 -16.15
N GLY A 156 -2.43 0.98 -17.22
CA GLY A 156 -2.31 1.69 -18.48
C GLY A 156 -3.66 2.23 -18.93
N ARG A 157 -3.67 3.48 -19.35
CA ARG A 157 -4.88 4.17 -19.83
C ARG A 157 -4.90 4.33 -21.34
N GLY A 158 -3.85 3.93 -22.05
CA GLY A 158 -3.69 4.23 -23.47
C GLY A 158 -3.92 5.71 -23.73
N GLU A 159 -4.79 6.02 -24.67
CA GLU A 159 -5.18 7.40 -25.03
C GLU A 159 -6.32 7.99 -24.17
N ALA A 160 -6.86 7.22 -23.22
CA ALA A 160 -7.89 7.70 -22.32
C ALA A 160 -7.32 8.74 -21.33
N GLU A 161 -8.22 9.57 -20.80
CA GLU A 161 -7.90 10.65 -19.86
C GLU A 161 -6.82 11.62 -20.40
N PRO A 162 -7.04 12.22 -21.60
CA PRO A 162 -6.12 13.21 -22.15
C PRO A 162 -6.11 14.46 -21.26
N VAL A 163 -4.92 15.03 -21.08
CA VAL A 163 -4.71 16.28 -20.33
C VAL A 163 -4.60 17.49 -21.26
N ALA A 164 -4.48 17.26 -22.57
CA ALA A 164 -4.41 18.29 -23.60
C ALA A 164 -5.00 17.79 -24.93
N ASP A 165 -5.20 18.70 -25.87
CA ASP A 165 -5.79 18.41 -27.18
C ASP A 165 -4.88 17.52 -28.05
N ASN A 166 -5.36 16.32 -28.42
CA ASN A 166 -4.67 15.39 -29.32
C ASN A 166 -4.53 15.92 -30.76
N GLY A 167 -5.29 16.95 -31.15
CA GLY A 167 -5.15 17.63 -32.44
C GLY A 167 -3.81 18.34 -32.63
N THR A 168 -3.17 18.76 -31.54
CA THR A 168 -1.93 19.55 -31.58
C THR A 168 -0.68 18.72 -31.25
N PRO A 169 0.49 18.98 -31.88
CA PRO A 169 1.75 18.33 -31.49
C PRO A 169 2.09 18.48 -30.01
N GLU A 170 1.85 19.66 -29.46
CA GLU A 170 2.11 20.01 -28.07
C GLU A 170 1.19 19.23 -27.12
N GLY A 171 -0.10 19.18 -27.43
CA GLY A 171 -1.06 18.44 -26.62
C GLY A 171 -0.81 16.92 -26.65
N ARG A 172 -0.43 16.37 -27.81
CA ARG A 172 0.03 14.97 -27.89
C ARG A 172 1.27 14.72 -27.03
N ALA A 173 2.23 15.64 -27.03
CA ALA A 173 3.41 15.53 -26.19
C ALA A 173 3.07 15.54 -24.69
N ALA A 174 2.11 16.37 -24.27
CA ALA A 174 1.61 16.39 -22.90
C ALA A 174 0.84 15.11 -22.51
N ASN A 175 0.08 14.53 -23.44
CA ASN A 175 -0.69 13.30 -23.21
C ASN A 175 0.22 12.07 -23.03
N ARG A 176 1.33 12.00 -23.78
CA ARG A 176 2.36 10.95 -23.63
C ARG A 176 3.14 11.14 -22.32
N ARG A 177 2.66 10.53 -21.24
CA ARG A 177 3.24 10.68 -19.89
C ARG A 177 3.10 9.39 -19.07
N VAL A 178 3.90 9.32 -18.00
CA VAL A 178 3.68 8.38 -16.90
C VAL A 178 3.37 9.20 -15.65
N GLU A 179 2.33 8.80 -14.93
CA GLU A 179 1.95 9.38 -13.65
C GLU A 179 2.31 8.41 -12.50
N LEU A 180 2.86 8.93 -11.41
CA LEU A 180 3.01 8.21 -10.15
C LEU A 180 2.09 8.87 -9.13
N ILE A 181 1.09 8.12 -8.67
CA ILE A 181 0.17 8.56 -7.63
C ILE A 181 0.63 7.96 -6.31
N LEU A 182 1.15 8.82 -5.43
CA LEU A 182 1.55 8.46 -4.08
C LEU A 182 0.34 8.64 -3.17
N ARG A 183 -0.11 7.55 -2.59
CA ARG A 183 -1.27 7.56 -1.69
C ARG A 183 -1.00 6.72 -0.46
N PRO A 184 -1.72 6.95 0.63
CA PRO A 184 -1.52 6.14 1.82
C PRO A 184 -2.03 4.70 1.67
N LEU A 185 -1.37 3.78 2.36
CA LEU A 185 -1.71 2.37 2.49
C LEU A 185 -2.35 2.16 3.86
N TYR A 186 -3.67 2.37 3.95
CA TYR A 186 -4.43 2.13 5.18
C TYR A 186 -5.81 1.56 4.93
#